data_AF-A0A834N9N2-F1
#
_entry.id   AF-A0A834N9N2-F1
#
_cell.length_a   1.000
_cell.length_b   1.000
_cell.length_c   1.000
_cell.angle_alpha   90.00
_cell.angle_beta   90.00
_cell.angle_gamma   90.00
#
_symmetry.space_group_name_H-M   'P 1'
#
loop_
_entity.id
_entity.type
_entity.pdbx_description
1 polymer ?
#
loop_
_entity_poly.entity_id
_entity_poly.type
_entity_poly.pdbx_seq_one_letter_code
_entity_poly.pdbx_strand_id
1 'polypeptide(L)'
;MKSSDFYHKGDYKEYYKLLQFFMRICGLWPYQSFFAKYFFITMTIFLSEGILVGQLIEVIQIRTDLNEVMDCIPNLLISIIVGIKFIGLLFNSEKKKCIDRIAEDWQDLSSNAEIELLKAFTVQGQKLAFVYLFHASFTGFMFLLQSIVLSFNSDNSTNIISTVPYRVRYGIDIEKYYYEILFHCYVSGFSHLIILSSINLIYISFIQHACGLFSVIGYQLEHIGNEERLDVDLNIKRVDDNNYHIALNLRLFSEFIDGSFSVSYLFNLGLFVLILAVSGTQVLMHSDQINEAV
;
A
#
# COMPACT_ATOMS: atom_id res chain seq x y z
N MET A 1 -15.69 20.84 13.05
CA MET A 1 -15.60 19.61 13.88
C MET A 1 -14.14 19.14 13.88
N LYS A 2 -13.57 18.58 14.97
CA LYS A 2 -12.17 18.07 14.90
C LYS A 2 -12.10 16.93 13.89
N SER A 3 -11.03 16.83 13.09
CA SER A 3 -10.87 15.74 12.10
C SER A 3 -11.02 14.34 12.73
N SER A 4 -10.57 14.15 13.97
CA SER A 4 -10.84 12.91 14.73
C SER A 4 -12.32 12.56 14.83
N ASP A 5 -13.18 13.56 15.06
CA ASP A 5 -14.61 13.35 15.31
C ASP A 5 -15.36 13.02 14.02
N PHE A 6 -14.89 13.52 12.87
CA PHE A 6 -15.40 13.16 11.54
C PHE A 6 -15.35 11.64 11.33
N TYR A 7 -14.21 11.04 11.60
CA TYR A 7 -14.00 9.59 11.46
C TYR A 7 -14.70 8.76 12.55
N HIS A 8 -15.25 9.40 13.59
CA HIS A 8 -15.94 8.70 14.67
C HIS A 8 -17.46 8.82 14.61
N LYS A 9 -18.01 9.96 14.16
CA LYS A 9 -19.43 10.32 14.33
C LYS A 9 -20.18 10.82 13.08
N GLY A 10 -19.54 11.03 11.92
CA GLY A 10 -20.22 11.55 10.71
C GLY A 10 -20.78 10.47 9.76
N ASP A 11 -21.77 10.83 8.93
CA ASP A 11 -22.38 9.93 7.92
C ASP A 11 -21.38 9.43 6.87
N TYR A 12 -20.39 10.26 6.51
CA TYR A 12 -19.35 9.92 5.54
C TYR A 12 -18.28 8.95 6.07
N LYS A 13 -18.36 8.55 7.35
CA LYS A 13 -17.44 7.59 7.98
C LYS A 13 -17.43 6.25 7.28
N GLU A 14 -18.60 5.77 6.83
CA GLU A 14 -18.75 4.47 6.17
C GLU A 14 -17.78 4.34 4.99
N TYR A 15 -17.48 5.44 4.31
CA TYR A 15 -16.60 5.45 3.15
C TYR A 15 -15.14 5.12 3.46
N TYR A 16 -14.64 5.53 4.64
CA TYR A 16 -13.24 5.40 5.02
C TYR A 16 -12.99 4.34 6.10
N LYS A 17 -14.01 3.58 6.53
CA LYS A 17 -13.87 2.51 7.53
C LYS A 17 -12.84 1.45 7.13
N LEU A 18 -12.87 1.01 5.88
CA LEU A 18 -11.95 0.00 5.36
C LEU A 18 -10.51 0.52 5.40
N LEU A 19 -10.29 1.73 4.90
CA LEU A 19 -8.99 2.41 4.97
C LEU A 19 -8.50 2.52 6.41
N GLN A 20 -9.34 3.03 7.31
CA GLN A 20 -9.01 3.20 8.72
C GLN A 20 -8.67 1.87 9.38
N PHE A 21 -9.38 0.79 9.08
CA PHE A 21 -9.10 -0.54 9.60
C PHE A 21 -7.68 -0.99 9.23
N PHE A 22 -7.32 -0.96 7.94
CA PHE A 22 -5.98 -1.35 7.47
C PHE A 22 -4.87 -0.47 8.04
N MET A 23 -5.10 0.84 8.13
CA MET A 23 -4.13 1.75 8.74
C MET A 23 -3.92 1.48 10.23
N ARG A 24 -4.97 1.09 10.96
CA ARG A 24 -4.89 0.85 12.41
C ARG A 24 -4.14 -0.44 12.74
N ILE A 25 -4.41 -1.52 12.00
CA ILE A 25 -3.71 -2.81 12.20
C ILE A 25 -2.21 -2.71 11.89
N CYS A 26 -1.81 -1.81 10.99
CA CYS A 26 -0.41 -1.50 10.70
C CYS A 26 0.20 -0.41 11.61
N GLY A 27 -0.60 0.20 12.50
CA GLY A 27 -0.16 1.33 13.34
C GLY A 27 0.12 2.63 12.57
N LEU A 28 -0.31 2.73 11.31
CA LEU A 28 -0.15 3.89 10.44
C LEU A 28 -1.19 5.00 10.69
N TRP A 29 -2.30 4.66 11.37
CA TRP A 29 -3.40 5.60 11.62
C TRP A 29 -2.95 6.76 12.55
N PRO A 30 -3.06 8.04 12.13
CA PRO A 30 -2.55 9.17 12.90
C PRO A 30 -3.26 9.39 14.25
N TYR A 31 -4.55 9.05 14.32
CA TYR A 31 -5.41 9.31 15.48
C TYR A 31 -5.47 8.13 16.47
N GLN A 32 -4.59 7.16 16.32
CA GLN A 32 -4.51 6.03 17.24
C GLN A 32 -3.90 6.48 18.58
N SER A 33 -4.33 5.86 19.68
CA SER A 33 -3.72 6.12 21.00
C SER A 33 -2.23 5.78 20.95
N PHE A 34 -1.41 6.54 21.67
CA PHE A 34 0.05 6.39 21.68
C PHE A 34 0.45 4.92 21.92
N PHE A 35 -0.07 4.30 22.97
CA PHE A 35 0.27 2.91 23.31
C PHE A 35 -0.12 1.92 22.21
N ALA A 36 -1.36 2.02 21.69
CA ALA A 36 -1.80 1.13 20.62
C ALA A 36 -0.95 1.35 19.35
N LYS A 37 -0.63 2.60 19.01
CA LYS A 37 0.15 2.92 17.82
C LYS A 37 1.52 2.21 17.83
N TYR A 38 2.29 2.38 18.90
CA TYR A 38 3.62 1.76 19.00
C TYR A 38 3.55 0.24 19.13
N PHE A 39 2.51 -0.30 19.79
CA PHE A 39 2.28 -1.75 19.83
C PHE A 39 2.08 -2.33 18.43
N PHE A 40 1.16 -1.76 17.64
CA PHE A 40 0.88 -2.24 16.28
C PHE A 40 2.08 -2.04 15.35
N ILE A 41 2.80 -0.90 15.42
CA ILE A 41 4.02 -0.70 14.62
C ILE A 41 5.07 -1.77 14.93
N THR A 42 5.34 -2.02 16.21
CA THR A 42 6.35 -3.00 16.65
C THR A 42 5.96 -4.40 16.18
N MET A 43 4.68 -4.75 16.33
CA MET A 43 4.14 -6.02 15.86
C MET A 43 4.26 -6.16 14.34
N THR A 44 3.90 -5.12 13.57
CA THR A 44 4.01 -5.13 12.11
C THR A 44 5.46 -5.32 11.66
N ILE A 45 6.42 -4.58 12.22
CA ILE A 45 7.84 -4.71 11.88
C ILE A 45 8.36 -6.10 12.23
N PHE A 46 8.06 -6.61 13.43
CA PHE A 46 8.51 -7.92 13.86
C PHE A 46 7.99 -9.04 12.95
N LEU A 47 6.69 -9.02 12.62
CA LEU A 47 6.07 -10.05 11.80
C LEU A 47 6.50 -10.00 10.33
N SER A 48 6.85 -8.83 9.80
CA SER A 48 7.27 -8.67 8.40
C SER A 48 8.77 -8.81 8.20
N GLU A 49 9.55 -8.04 8.94
CA GLU A 49 10.99 -7.92 8.71
C GLU A 49 11.81 -8.99 9.43
N GLY A 50 11.20 -9.78 10.33
CA GLY A 50 11.86 -10.91 10.98
C GLY A 50 12.43 -11.92 9.97
N ILE A 51 11.78 -12.06 8.81
CA ILE A 51 12.19 -12.99 7.76
C ILE A 51 13.44 -12.55 6.98
N LEU A 52 13.73 -11.25 6.94
CA LEU A 52 14.89 -10.71 6.22
C LEU A 52 16.20 -11.33 6.73
N VAL A 53 16.31 -11.55 8.03
CA VAL A 53 17.50 -12.16 8.64
C VAL A 53 17.74 -13.54 8.03
N GLY A 54 16.69 -14.36 7.92
CA GLY A 54 16.78 -15.70 7.34
C GLY A 54 17.10 -15.68 5.84
N GLN A 55 16.54 -14.72 5.10
CA GLN A 55 16.81 -14.54 3.66
C GLN A 55 18.26 -14.13 3.40
N LEU A 56 18.79 -13.19 4.20
CA LEU A 56 20.18 -12.74 4.06
C LEU A 56 21.17 -13.86 4.39
N ILE A 57 20.91 -14.63 5.43
CA ILE A 57 21.74 -15.80 5.78
C ILE A 57 21.73 -16.83 4.64
N GLU A 58 20.57 -17.13 4.06
CA GLU A 58 20.46 -18.04 2.91
C GLU A 58 21.36 -17.58 1.76
N VAL A 59 21.20 -16.32 1.32
CA VAL A 59 21.98 -15.72 0.22
C VAL A 59 23.48 -15.78 0.50
N ILE A 60 23.90 -15.53 1.74
CA ILE A 60 25.33 -15.63 2.13
C ILE A 60 25.83 -17.08 2.00
N GLN A 61 25.02 -18.08 2.36
CA GLN A 61 25.43 -19.48 2.30
C GLN A 61 25.51 -20.01 0.88
N ILE A 62 24.54 -19.67 0.02
CA ILE A 62 24.48 -20.13 -1.38
C ILE A 62 25.28 -19.24 -2.35
N ARG A 63 26.01 -18.23 -1.85
CA ARG A 63 26.71 -17.19 -2.65
C ARG A 63 27.62 -17.70 -3.77
N THR A 64 28.06 -18.95 -3.70
CA THR A 64 28.93 -19.58 -4.72
C THR A 64 28.14 -20.10 -5.92
N ASP A 65 26.84 -20.35 -5.76
CA ASP A 65 25.93 -20.80 -6.82
C ASP A 65 25.05 -19.62 -7.25
N LEU A 66 25.40 -19.02 -8.39
CA LEU A 66 24.68 -17.86 -8.90
C LEU A 66 23.23 -18.19 -9.28
N ASN A 67 22.93 -19.43 -9.66
CA ASN A 67 21.57 -19.81 -10.05
C ASN A 67 20.65 -19.82 -8.82
N GLU A 68 21.12 -20.44 -7.73
CA GLU A 68 20.42 -20.45 -6.44
C GLU A 68 20.28 -19.05 -5.83
N VAL A 69 21.30 -18.20 -5.96
CA VAL A 69 21.22 -16.79 -5.54
C VAL A 69 20.13 -16.05 -6.31
N MET A 70 20.09 -16.23 -7.63
CA MET A 70 19.10 -15.58 -8.50
C MET A 70 17.68 -15.99 -8.11
N ASP A 71 17.44 -17.23 -7.70
CA ASP A 71 16.15 -17.71 -7.17
C ASP A 71 15.69 -16.97 -5.90
N CYS A 72 16.63 -16.55 -5.05
CA CYS A 72 16.32 -15.90 -3.77
C CYS A 72 16.10 -14.38 -3.89
N ILE A 73 16.70 -13.73 -4.89
CA ILE A 73 16.71 -12.28 -5.04
C ILE A 73 15.29 -11.66 -5.09
N PRO A 74 14.31 -12.18 -5.86
CA PRO A 74 12.98 -11.57 -5.92
C PRO A 74 12.31 -11.49 -4.55
N ASN A 75 12.38 -12.57 -3.77
CA ASN A 75 11.82 -12.63 -2.42
C ASN A 75 12.50 -11.66 -1.46
N LEU A 76 13.83 -11.50 -1.57
CA LEU A 76 14.59 -10.53 -0.76
C LEU A 76 14.20 -9.09 -1.13
N LEU A 77 14.13 -8.78 -2.43
CA LEU A 77 13.76 -7.45 -2.91
C LEU A 77 12.34 -7.08 -2.51
N ILE A 78 11.39 -8.02 -2.53
CA ILE A 78 10.02 -7.80 -2.06
C ILE A 78 10.01 -7.38 -0.58
N SER A 79 10.70 -8.12 0.30
CA SER A 79 10.78 -7.76 1.72
C SER A 79 11.37 -6.35 1.91
N ILE A 80 12.46 -6.03 1.20
CA ILE A 80 13.08 -4.69 1.24
C ILE A 80 12.12 -3.60 0.76
N ILE A 81 11.38 -3.83 -0.33
CA ILE A 81 10.37 -2.91 -0.87
C ILE A 81 9.29 -2.63 0.18
N VAL A 82 8.77 -3.68 0.82
CA VAL A 82 7.73 -3.56 1.85
C VAL A 82 8.23 -2.72 3.02
N GLY A 83 9.44 -3.01 3.52
CA GLY A 83 10.05 -2.26 4.61
C GLY A 83 10.28 -0.78 4.27
N ILE A 84 10.85 -0.48 3.11
CA ILE A 84 11.07 0.91 2.65
C ILE A 84 9.75 1.66 2.54
N LYS A 85 8.72 1.04 1.94
CA LYS A 85 7.39 1.66 1.81
C LYS A 85 6.76 1.91 3.17
N PHE A 86 6.84 0.93 4.08
CA PHE A 86 6.26 1.06 5.42
C PHE A 86 6.94 2.16 6.24
N ILE A 87 8.27 2.17 6.26
CA ILE A 87 9.07 3.19 6.97
C ILE A 87 8.82 4.58 6.37
N GLY A 88 8.85 4.69 5.04
CA GLY A 88 8.59 5.96 4.35
C GLY A 88 7.24 6.55 4.73
N LEU A 89 6.19 5.72 4.71
CA LEU A 89 4.86 6.16 5.13
C LEU A 89 4.76 6.41 6.64
N LEU A 90 5.46 5.64 7.48
CA LEU A 90 5.46 5.81 8.94
C LEU A 90 5.96 7.20 9.35
N PHE A 91 7.07 7.66 8.76
CA PHE A 91 7.69 8.96 9.07
C PHE A 91 7.13 10.13 8.27
N ASN A 92 6.42 9.88 7.18
CA ASN A 92 5.80 10.93 6.38
C ASN A 92 4.74 11.72 7.19
N SER A 93 4.98 13.01 7.41
CA SER A 93 4.03 13.93 8.06
C SER A 93 2.84 14.31 7.18
N GLU A 94 3.02 14.30 5.86
CA GLU A 94 2.03 14.74 4.88
C GLU A 94 0.82 13.80 4.87
N LYS A 95 0.99 12.50 5.18
CA LYS A 95 -0.14 11.56 5.31
C LYS A 95 -1.22 12.06 6.27
N LYS A 96 -0.81 12.69 7.37
CA LYS A 96 -1.74 13.20 8.38
C LYS A 96 -2.46 14.42 7.81
N LYS A 97 -1.73 15.34 7.17
CA LYS A 97 -2.32 16.51 6.51
C LYS A 97 -3.35 16.11 5.46
N CYS A 98 -3.08 15.07 4.67
CA CYS A 98 -4.06 14.53 3.71
C CYS A 98 -5.34 14.02 4.40
N ILE A 99 -5.20 13.25 5.49
CA ILE A 99 -6.36 12.74 6.25
C ILE A 99 -7.15 13.91 6.86
N ASP A 100 -6.46 14.91 7.40
CA ASP A 100 -7.09 16.07 8.01
C ASP A 100 -7.86 16.87 6.96
N ARG A 101 -7.24 17.07 5.80
CA ARG A 101 -7.83 17.77 4.66
C ARG A 101 -9.06 17.07 4.11
N ILE A 102 -9.06 15.74 3.99
CA ILE A 102 -10.25 14.99 3.58
C ILE A 102 -11.45 15.33 4.48
N ALA A 103 -11.24 15.32 5.80
CA ALA A 103 -12.31 15.62 6.75
C ALA A 103 -12.79 17.08 6.70
N GLU A 104 -11.90 18.02 6.38
CA GLU A 104 -12.22 19.43 6.16
C GLU A 104 -13.02 19.62 4.87
N ASP A 105 -12.55 19.07 3.75
CA ASP A 105 -13.22 19.21 2.45
C ASP A 105 -14.67 18.70 2.52
N TRP A 106 -14.91 17.56 3.18
CA TRP A 106 -16.27 17.05 3.38
C TRP A 106 -17.17 17.97 4.24
N GLN A 107 -16.60 18.79 5.12
CA GLN A 107 -17.35 19.77 5.93
C GLN A 107 -17.59 21.09 5.17
N ASP A 108 -16.70 21.42 4.23
CA ASP A 108 -16.74 22.67 3.47
C ASP A 108 -17.73 22.61 2.28
N LEU A 109 -18.13 21.41 1.83
CA LEU A 109 -19.14 21.25 0.77
C LEU A 109 -20.51 21.77 1.21
N SER A 110 -21.10 22.63 0.38
CA SER A 110 -22.34 23.34 0.71
C SER A 110 -23.55 22.90 -0.11
N SER A 111 -23.32 22.48 -1.36
CA SER A 111 -24.38 22.05 -2.28
C SER A 111 -24.53 20.52 -2.33
N ASN A 112 -25.78 20.05 -2.40
CA ASN A 112 -26.08 18.63 -2.59
C ASN A 112 -25.44 18.05 -3.86
N ALA A 113 -25.30 18.87 -4.92
CA ALA A 113 -24.64 18.45 -6.15
C ALA A 113 -23.14 18.17 -5.95
N GLU A 114 -22.46 19.02 -5.18
CA GLU A 114 -21.04 18.86 -4.85
C GLU A 114 -20.81 17.60 -3.99
N ILE A 115 -21.69 17.39 -3.00
CA ILE A 115 -21.65 16.21 -2.12
C ILE A 115 -21.84 14.92 -2.91
N GLU A 116 -22.85 14.85 -3.78
CA GLU A 116 -23.08 13.66 -4.61
C GLU A 116 -21.92 13.40 -5.58
N LEU A 117 -21.29 14.46 -6.08
CA LEU A 117 -20.15 14.33 -6.98
C LEU A 117 -18.91 13.77 -6.25
N LEU A 118 -18.52 14.33 -5.10
CA LEU A 118 -17.40 13.81 -4.32
C LEU A 118 -17.67 12.37 -3.83
N LYS A 119 -18.92 12.08 -3.47
CA LYS A 119 -19.38 10.75 -3.07
C LYS A 119 -19.24 9.74 -4.21
N ALA A 120 -19.55 10.12 -5.46
CA ALA A 120 -19.39 9.23 -6.61
C ALA A 120 -17.93 8.77 -6.78
N PHE A 121 -16.97 9.68 -6.69
CA PHE A 121 -15.54 9.37 -6.74
C PHE A 121 -15.08 8.54 -5.54
N THR A 122 -15.59 8.85 -4.34
CA THR A 122 -15.28 8.09 -3.13
C THR A 122 -15.75 6.64 -3.23
N VAL A 123 -16.98 6.41 -3.72
CA VAL A 123 -17.51 5.06 -3.98
C VAL A 123 -16.73 4.35 -5.08
N GLN A 124 -16.31 5.07 -6.13
CA GLN A 124 -15.44 4.50 -7.16
C GLN A 124 -14.09 4.06 -6.57
N GLY A 125 -13.49 4.86 -5.70
CA GLY A 125 -12.27 4.50 -4.98
C GLY A 125 -12.43 3.27 -4.10
N GLN A 126 -13.57 3.13 -3.40
CA GLN A 126 -13.88 1.91 -2.65
C GLN A 126 -13.96 0.67 -3.55
N LYS A 127 -14.62 0.77 -4.71
CA LYS A 127 -14.68 -0.34 -5.66
C LYS A 127 -13.28 -0.74 -6.14
N LEU A 128 -12.44 0.24 -6.49
CA LEU A 128 -11.06 -0.02 -6.89
C LEU A 128 -10.24 -0.66 -5.75
N ALA A 129 -10.42 -0.19 -4.52
CA ALA A 129 -9.84 -0.77 -3.32
C ALA A 129 -10.25 -2.24 -3.12
N PHE A 130 -11.53 -2.58 -3.28
CA PHE A 130 -12.00 -3.97 -3.18
C PHE A 130 -11.43 -4.86 -4.28
N VAL A 131 -11.39 -4.39 -5.53
CA VAL A 131 -10.78 -5.11 -6.65
C VAL A 131 -9.30 -5.37 -6.38
N TYR A 132 -8.57 -4.35 -5.91
CA TYR A 132 -7.17 -4.49 -5.53
C TYR A 132 -6.98 -5.51 -4.40
N LEU A 133 -7.79 -5.45 -3.33
CA LEU A 133 -7.69 -6.37 -2.21
C LEU A 133 -7.98 -7.81 -2.62
N PHE A 134 -8.98 -8.02 -3.48
CA PHE A 134 -9.28 -9.34 -4.03
C PHE A 134 -8.10 -9.88 -4.83
N HIS A 135 -7.56 -9.07 -5.75
CA HIS A 135 -6.40 -9.45 -6.54
C HIS A 135 -5.17 -9.77 -5.66
N ALA A 136 -4.83 -8.88 -4.72
CA ALA A 136 -3.70 -9.07 -3.82
C ALA A 136 -3.86 -10.32 -2.94
N SER A 137 -5.06 -10.57 -2.42
CA SER A 137 -5.35 -11.76 -1.61
C SER A 137 -5.28 -13.03 -2.44
N PHE A 138 -5.77 -13.00 -3.68
CA PHE A 138 -5.70 -14.13 -4.60
C PHE A 138 -4.25 -14.47 -4.97
N THR A 139 -3.46 -13.47 -5.37
CA THR A 139 -2.03 -13.67 -5.66
C THR A 139 -1.27 -14.17 -4.43
N GLY A 140 -1.53 -13.59 -3.26
CA GLY A 140 -0.93 -14.04 -2.00
C GLY A 140 -1.28 -15.49 -1.67
N PHE A 141 -2.56 -15.87 -1.81
CA PHE A 141 -3.00 -17.24 -1.60
C PHE A 141 -2.31 -18.23 -2.55
N MET A 142 -2.21 -17.89 -3.85
CA MET A 142 -1.52 -18.73 -4.83
C MET A 142 -0.04 -18.92 -4.52
N PHE A 143 0.65 -17.86 -4.10
CA PHE A 143 2.05 -17.92 -3.68
C PHE A 143 2.25 -18.87 -2.48
N LEU A 144 1.35 -18.81 -1.49
CA LEU A 144 1.42 -19.70 -0.33
C LEU A 144 1.04 -21.15 -0.64
N LEU A 145 0.12 -21.35 -1.58
CA LEU A 145 -0.30 -22.67 -2.04
C LEU A 145 0.82 -23.41 -2.76
N GLN A 146 1.68 -22.69 -3.51
CA GLN A 146 2.84 -23.27 -4.21
C GLN A 146 3.71 -24.11 -3.27
N SER A 147 3.99 -23.62 -2.07
CA SER A 147 4.78 -24.34 -1.06
C SER A 147 4.15 -25.63 -0.59
N ILE A 148 2.82 -25.65 -0.45
CA ILE A 148 2.09 -26.86 -0.06
C ILE A 148 2.21 -27.90 -1.17
N VAL A 149 2.02 -27.50 -2.43
CA VAL A 149 2.14 -28.38 -3.59
C VAL A 149 3.56 -28.93 -3.73
N LEU A 150 4.59 -28.09 -3.55
CA LEU A 150 5.99 -28.52 -3.59
C LEU A 150 6.31 -29.50 -2.46
N SER A 151 5.77 -29.28 -1.25
CA SER A 151 5.98 -30.17 -0.12
C SER A 151 5.30 -31.53 -0.28
N PHE A 152 4.17 -31.63 -1.00
CA PHE A 152 3.50 -32.91 -1.28
C PHE A 152 4.19 -33.71 -2.39
N ASN A 153 4.83 -33.03 -3.34
CA ASN A 153 5.52 -33.65 -4.46
C ASN A 153 7.04 -33.81 -4.23
N SER A 154 7.55 -33.48 -3.05
CA SER A 154 8.98 -33.62 -2.77
C SER A 154 9.34 -35.09 -2.55
N ASP A 155 10.17 -35.64 -3.43
CA ASP A 155 10.86 -36.91 -3.19
C ASP A 155 12.04 -36.71 -2.21
N ASN A 156 12.59 -37.79 -1.66
CA ASN A 156 13.72 -37.77 -0.71
C ASN A 156 14.99 -37.03 -1.19
N SER A 157 15.09 -36.68 -2.48
CA SER A 157 16.19 -35.93 -3.09
C SER A 157 15.95 -34.42 -3.15
N THR A 158 14.75 -33.94 -2.82
CA THR A 158 14.37 -32.54 -3.00
C THR A 158 14.90 -31.71 -1.83
N ASN A 159 15.53 -30.57 -2.11
CA ASN A 159 16.01 -29.67 -1.07
C ASN A 159 14.81 -29.10 -0.28
N ILE A 160 14.71 -29.45 1.00
CA ILE A 160 13.61 -29.04 1.90
C ILE A 160 13.51 -27.51 2.02
N ILE A 161 14.60 -26.77 1.80
CA ILE A 161 14.58 -25.30 1.76
C ILE A 161 13.77 -24.76 0.59
N SER A 162 13.68 -25.51 -0.50
CA SER A 162 12.94 -25.11 -1.69
C SER A 162 11.43 -25.33 -1.57
N THR A 163 10.96 -26.05 -0.54
CA THR A 163 9.51 -26.27 -0.32
C THR A 163 8.86 -25.16 0.48
N VAL A 164 9.62 -24.34 1.22
CA VAL A 164 9.09 -23.19 1.97
C VAL A 164 8.86 -21.98 1.06
N PRO A 165 7.86 -21.11 1.34
CA PRO A 165 7.51 -19.98 0.45
C PRO A 165 8.66 -18.98 0.26
N TYR A 166 9.42 -18.77 1.33
CA TYR A 166 10.62 -17.96 1.34
C TYR A 166 11.81 -18.89 1.62
N ARG A 167 12.78 -18.95 0.71
CA ARG A 167 14.06 -19.64 0.97
C ARG A 167 14.78 -18.90 2.11
N VAL A 168 14.84 -19.52 3.28
CA VAL A 168 15.40 -18.92 4.51
C VAL A 168 16.22 -19.94 5.31
N ARG A 169 17.28 -19.46 5.95
CA ARG A 169 18.10 -20.24 6.91
C ARG A 169 18.33 -19.45 8.19
N TYR A 170 18.11 -20.10 9.34
CA TYR A 170 18.35 -19.50 10.66
C TYR A 170 19.58 -20.08 11.39
N GLY A 171 20.43 -20.84 10.69
CA GLY A 171 21.58 -21.52 11.31
C GLY A 171 21.20 -22.67 12.26
N ILE A 172 19.95 -23.12 12.18
CA ILE A 172 19.38 -24.27 12.89
C ILE A 172 19.04 -25.37 11.88
N ASP A 173 18.89 -26.60 12.37
CA ASP A 173 18.48 -27.75 11.57
C ASP A 173 17.05 -27.55 11.03
N ILE A 174 16.94 -27.46 9.70
CA ILE A 174 15.67 -27.19 9.01
C ILE A 174 14.74 -28.39 9.07
N GLU A 175 15.26 -29.61 9.06
CA GLU A 175 14.44 -30.82 9.12
C GLU A 175 13.73 -30.91 10.47
N LYS A 176 14.46 -30.56 11.54
CA LYS A 176 13.93 -30.58 12.90
C LYS A 176 12.88 -29.48 13.17
N TYR A 177 13.06 -28.29 12.59
CA TYR A 177 12.23 -27.10 12.86
C TYR A 177 11.39 -26.67 11.64
N TYR A 178 11.11 -27.60 10.73
CA TYR A 178 10.47 -27.31 9.45
C TYR A 178 9.13 -26.59 9.61
N TYR A 179 8.26 -27.07 10.49
CA TYR A 179 6.91 -26.51 10.68
C TYR A 179 6.94 -25.12 11.31
N GLU A 180 7.88 -24.85 12.22
CA GLU A 180 8.07 -23.54 12.82
C GLU A 180 8.58 -22.52 11.80
N ILE A 181 9.54 -22.92 10.95
CA ILE A 181 10.04 -22.08 9.86
C ILE A 181 8.94 -21.81 8.84
N LEU A 182 8.19 -22.84 8.44
CA LEU A 182 7.07 -22.72 7.51
C LEU A 182 5.99 -21.78 8.05
N PHE A 183 5.64 -21.92 9.34
CA PHE A 183 4.70 -21.01 10.00
C PHE A 183 5.19 -19.57 10.00
N HIS A 184 6.47 -19.33 10.33
CA HIS A 184 7.07 -18.00 10.26
C HIS A 184 7.05 -17.41 8.85
N CYS A 185 7.31 -18.22 7.82
CA CYS A 185 7.19 -17.82 6.41
C CYS A 185 5.76 -17.40 6.04
N TYR A 186 4.76 -18.15 6.48
CA TYR A 186 3.36 -17.80 6.25
C TYR A 186 2.97 -16.50 6.93
N VAL A 187 3.29 -16.36 8.22
CA VAL A 187 3.01 -15.14 9.00
C VAL A 187 3.67 -13.92 8.35
N SER A 188 4.93 -14.06 7.90
CA SER A 188 5.65 -12.99 7.22
C SER A 188 5.00 -12.63 5.89
N GLY A 189 4.65 -13.62 5.07
CA GLY A 189 3.93 -13.40 3.81
C GLY A 189 2.58 -12.69 4.00
N PHE A 190 1.78 -13.12 4.98
CA PHE A 190 0.51 -12.45 5.31
C PHE A 190 0.73 -11.01 5.80
N SER A 191 1.76 -10.77 6.60
CA SER A 191 2.08 -9.42 7.08
C SER A 191 2.49 -8.49 5.92
N HIS A 192 3.27 -8.97 4.96
CA HIS A 192 3.62 -8.22 3.74
C HIS A 192 2.36 -7.84 2.95
N LEU A 193 1.42 -8.77 2.77
CA LEU A 193 0.15 -8.51 2.09
C LEU A 193 -0.67 -7.43 2.80
N ILE A 194 -0.74 -7.48 4.13
CA ILE A 194 -1.46 -6.48 4.94
C ILE A 194 -0.83 -5.10 4.79
N ILE A 195 0.50 -5.00 4.88
CA ILE A 195 1.23 -3.73 4.74
C ILE A 195 1.01 -3.14 3.35
N LEU A 196 1.27 -3.92 2.29
CA LEU A 196 1.08 -3.47 0.90
C LEU A 196 -0.37 -3.07 0.64
N SER A 197 -1.33 -3.81 1.18
CA SER A 197 -2.74 -3.46 1.08
C SER A 197 -3.03 -2.14 1.76
N SER A 198 -2.57 -1.93 2.99
CA SER A 198 -2.76 -0.65 3.69
C SER A 198 -2.19 0.52 2.89
N ILE A 199 -0.98 0.39 2.33
CA ILE A 199 -0.31 1.47 1.60
C ILE A 199 -1.06 1.80 0.31
N ASN A 200 -1.45 0.80 -0.47
CA ASN A 200 -2.18 1.02 -1.73
C ASN A 200 -3.60 1.54 -1.48
N LEU A 201 -4.27 1.11 -0.41
CA LEU A 201 -5.58 1.66 -0.03
C LEU A 201 -5.50 3.15 0.32
N ILE A 202 -4.44 3.58 1.03
CA ILE A 202 -4.23 5.02 1.32
C ILE A 202 -4.06 5.79 0.02
N TYR A 203 -3.20 5.28 -0.87
CA TYR A 203 -2.92 5.91 -2.15
C TYR A 203 -4.19 6.05 -3.01
N ILE A 204 -4.94 4.95 -3.20
CA ILE A 204 -6.22 4.95 -3.94
C ILE A 204 -7.19 5.97 -3.33
N SER A 205 -7.32 5.99 -2.00
CA SER A 205 -8.25 6.89 -1.32
C SER A 205 -7.88 8.36 -1.51
N PHE A 206 -6.59 8.69 -1.44
CA PHE A 206 -6.11 10.06 -1.62
C PHE A 206 -6.27 10.53 -3.06
N ILE A 207 -5.91 9.70 -4.03
CA ILE A 207 -6.05 10.03 -5.45
C ILE A 207 -7.52 10.22 -5.83
N GLN A 208 -8.41 9.32 -5.38
CA GLN A 208 -9.83 9.42 -5.71
C GLN A 208 -10.49 10.61 -5.04
N HIS A 209 -10.08 10.97 -3.81
CA HIS A 209 -10.51 12.20 -3.17
C HIS A 209 -10.04 13.44 -3.96
N ALA A 210 -8.77 13.46 -4.41
CA ALA A 210 -8.26 14.55 -5.24
C ALA A 210 -9.06 14.68 -6.55
N CYS A 211 -9.29 13.57 -7.26
CA CYS A 211 -10.09 13.54 -8.49
C CYS A 211 -11.52 14.05 -8.25
N GLY A 212 -12.16 13.64 -7.15
CA GLY A 212 -13.48 14.13 -6.77
C GLY A 212 -13.48 15.64 -6.53
N LEU A 213 -12.46 16.16 -5.83
CA LEU A 213 -12.33 17.59 -5.58
C LEU A 213 -12.11 18.38 -6.88
N PHE A 214 -11.30 17.87 -7.83
CA PHE A 214 -11.17 18.47 -9.16
C PHE A 214 -12.51 18.59 -9.88
N SER A 215 -13.34 17.55 -9.83
CA SER A 215 -14.65 17.56 -10.45
C SER A 215 -15.64 18.49 -9.73
N VAL A 216 -15.57 18.62 -8.40
CA VAL A 216 -16.39 19.59 -7.65
C VAL A 216 -16.03 21.02 -8.07
N ILE A 217 -14.74 21.31 -8.19
CA ILE A 217 -14.27 22.63 -8.64
C ILE A 217 -14.72 22.92 -10.06
N GLY A 218 -14.63 21.93 -10.97
CA GLY A 218 -15.15 22.07 -12.32
C GLY A 218 -16.63 22.42 -12.34
N TYR A 219 -17.43 21.75 -11.50
CA TYR A 219 -18.86 22.04 -11.34
C TYR A 219 -19.10 23.46 -10.83
N GLN A 220 -18.38 23.89 -9.78
CA GLN A 220 -18.47 25.26 -9.26
C GLN A 220 -18.16 26.28 -10.34
N LEU A 221 -17.05 26.13 -11.06
CA LEU A 221 -16.62 27.03 -12.14
C LEU A 221 -17.65 27.18 -13.25
N GLU A 222 -18.34 26.09 -13.62
CA GLU A 222 -19.40 26.11 -14.63
C GLU A 222 -20.64 26.89 -14.16
N HIS A 223 -20.90 26.95 -12.86
CA HIS A 223 -22.12 27.53 -12.29
C HIS A 223 -21.94 28.95 -11.71
N ILE A 224 -20.71 29.47 -11.64
CA ILE A 224 -20.40 30.84 -11.18
C ILE A 224 -21.17 31.92 -11.96
N GLY A 225 -21.58 31.65 -13.20
CA GLY A 225 -22.27 32.62 -14.06
C GLY A 225 -23.81 32.56 -14.07
N ASN A 226 -24.42 31.61 -13.37
CA ASN A 226 -25.88 31.34 -13.46
C ASN A 226 -26.71 32.02 -12.37
N GLU A 227 -26.09 32.70 -11.40
CA GLU A 227 -26.83 33.56 -10.47
C GLU A 227 -27.17 34.88 -11.16
N GLU A 228 -28.44 35.01 -11.57
CA GLU A 228 -29.00 36.27 -12.03
C GLU A 228 -28.82 37.35 -10.94
N ARG A 229 -27.93 38.31 -11.24
CA ARG A 229 -27.57 39.53 -10.49
C ARG A 229 -26.37 39.40 -9.56
N LEU A 230 -25.17 39.70 -10.07
CA LEU A 230 -24.14 40.33 -9.26
C LEU A 230 -23.50 41.47 -10.05
N ASP A 231 -23.59 42.67 -9.48
CA ASP A 231 -22.76 43.82 -9.78
C ASP A 231 -21.30 43.32 -9.64
N VAL A 232 -20.62 43.12 -10.77
CA VAL A 232 -19.28 42.53 -10.79
C VAL A 232 -18.33 43.58 -10.21
N ASP A 233 -18.02 43.47 -8.91
CA ASP A 233 -16.98 44.27 -8.31
C ASP A 233 -15.63 43.80 -8.84
N LEU A 234 -15.10 44.53 -9.82
CA LEU A 234 -13.80 44.28 -10.44
C LEU A 234 -12.62 44.55 -9.48
N ASN A 235 -12.88 45.00 -8.25
CA ASN A 235 -11.86 45.24 -7.21
C ASN A 235 -11.69 44.09 -6.20
N ILE A 236 -12.14 42.87 -6.49
CA ILE A 236 -11.80 41.72 -5.64
C ILE A 236 -10.29 41.51 -5.71
N LYS A 237 -9.59 41.83 -4.61
CA LYS A 237 -8.18 41.45 -4.45
C LYS A 237 -8.10 39.93 -4.55
N ARG A 238 -7.09 39.42 -5.24
CA ARG A 238 -6.77 37.98 -5.42
C ARG A 238 -6.78 37.14 -4.12
N VAL A 239 -6.76 37.79 -2.96
CA VAL A 239 -6.76 37.21 -1.61
C VAL A 239 -8.18 36.98 -1.05
N ASP A 240 -9.22 37.60 -1.61
CA ASP A 240 -10.63 37.44 -1.18
C ASP A 240 -11.47 36.60 -2.17
N ASP A 241 -10.85 36.03 -3.21
CA ASP A 241 -11.54 35.17 -4.17
C ASP A 241 -11.63 33.74 -3.63
N ASN A 242 -12.84 33.32 -3.28
CA ASN A 242 -13.12 31.96 -2.79
C ASN A 242 -12.67 30.88 -3.79
N ASN A 243 -12.79 31.13 -5.11
CA ASN A 243 -12.37 30.18 -6.14
C ASN A 243 -10.85 30.02 -6.18
N TYR A 244 -10.12 31.12 -5.91
CA TYR A 244 -8.66 31.09 -5.80
C TYR A 244 -8.20 30.26 -4.60
N HIS A 245 -8.85 30.40 -3.44
CA HIS A 245 -8.56 29.58 -2.26
C HIS A 245 -8.83 28.10 -2.48
N ILE A 246 -9.94 27.77 -3.13
CA ILE A 246 -10.29 26.38 -3.46
C ILE A 246 -9.26 25.76 -4.42
N ALA A 247 -8.88 26.49 -5.48
CA ALA A 247 -7.84 26.03 -6.42
C ALA A 247 -6.47 25.89 -5.74
N LEU A 248 -6.12 26.78 -4.81
CA LEU A 248 -4.91 26.68 -4.01
C LEU A 248 -4.92 25.46 -3.10
N ASN A 249 -6.05 25.19 -2.42
CA ASN A 249 -6.20 24.04 -1.52
C ASN A 249 -6.08 22.70 -2.26
N LEU A 250 -6.65 22.59 -3.45
CA LEU A 250 -6.50 21.42 -4.33
C LEU A 250 -5.05 21.19 -4.75
N ARG A 251 -4.34 22.27 -5.11
CA ARG A 251 -2.91 22.22 -5.43
C ARG A 251 -2.11 21.74 -4.22
N LEU A 252 -2.37 22.29 -3.04
CA LEU A 252 -1.71 21.87 -1.80
C LEU A 252 -1.99 20.39 -1.48
N PHE A 253 -3.22 19.92 -1.66
CA PHE A 253 -3.55 18.51 -1.46
C PHE A 253 -2.79 17.60 -2.43
N SER A 254 -2.67 18.00 -3.70
CA SER A 254 -1.89 17.28 -4.71
C SER A 254 -0.38 17.28 -4.37
N GLU A 255 0.16 18.40 -3.89
CA GLU A 255 1.54 18.51 -3.39
C GLU A 255 1.76 17.63 -2.15
N PHE A 256 0.77 17.49 -1.25
CA PHE A 256 0.87 16.56 -0.11
C PHE A 256 0.85 15.09 -0.53
N ILE A 257 0.07 14.73 -1.57
CA ILE A 257 0.10 13.38 -2.15
C ILE A 257 1.48 13.11 -2.77
N ASP A 258 1.98 14.05 -3.56
CA ASP A 258 3.29 13.94 -4.21
C ASP A 258 4.40 13.81 -3.16
N GLY A 259 4.43 14.70 -2.16
CA GLY A 259 5.36 14.62 -1.04
C GLY A 259 5.22 13.34 -0.21
N SER A 260 4.04 12.73 -0.21
CA SER A 260 3.80 11.49 0.53
C SER A 260 4.35 10.23 -0.12
N PHE A 261 4.41 10.23 -1.45
CA PHE A 261 4.51 8.99 -2.22
C PHE A 261 5.61 9.01 -3.27
N SER A 262 5.96 10.17 -3.84
CA SER A 262 6.78 10.24 -5.06
C SER A 262 8.20 9.73 -4.87
N VAL A 263 8.86 10.10 -3.77
CA VAL A 263 10.20 9.57 -3.45
C VAL A 263 10.16 8.05 -3.25
N SER A 264 9.18 7.55 -2.50
CA SER A 264 9.02 6.11 -2.29
C SER A 264 8.78 5.39 -3.61
N TYR A 265 7.86 5.87 -4.46
CA TYR A 265 7.56 5.24 -5.75
C TYR A 265 8.75 5.26 -6.71
N LEU A 266 9.57 6.32 -6.71
CA LEU A 266 10.77 6.38 -7.54
C LEU A 266 11.75 5.23 -7.21
N PHE A 267 12.05 5.03 -5.93
CA PHE A 267 12.90 3.90 -5.49
C PHE A 267 12.25 2.56 -5.80
N ASN A 268 10.94 2.43 -5.58
CA ASN A 268 10.22 1.19 -5.86
C ASN A 268 10.22 0.83 -7.34
N LEU A 269 10.11 1.81 -8.24
CA LEU A 269 10.11 1.56 -9.68
C LEU A 269 11.44 0.94 -10.12
N GLY A 270 12.57 1.44 -9.60
CA GLY A 270 13.88 0.82 -9.84
C GLY A 270 13.96 -0.62 -9.34
N LEU A 271 13.47 -0.88 -8.11
CA LEU A 271 13.47 -2.23 -7.53
C LEU A 271 12.53 -3.20 -8.28
N PHE A 272 11.38 -2.73 -8.78
CA PHE A 272 10.48 -3.53 -9.61
C PHE A 272 11.10 -3.91 -10.96
N VAL A 273 11.81 -2.98 -11.60
CA VAL A 273 12.54 -3.29 -12.84
C VAL A 273 13.58 -4.38 -12.58
N LEU A 274 14.29 -4.34 -11.45
CA LEU A 274 15.23 -5.39 -11.05
C LEU A 274 14.53 -6.73 -10.82
N ILE A 275 13.40 -6.74 -10.10
CA ILE A 275 12.62 -7.97 -9.88
C ILE A 275 12.19 -8.57 -11.23
N LEU A 276 11.62 -7.76 -12.13
CA LEU A 276 11.18 -8.23 -13.44
C LEU A 276 12.34 -8.76 -14.29
N ALA A 277 13.50 -8.11 -14.25
CA ALA A 277 14.68 -8.57 -14.95
C ALA A 277 15.17 -9.93 -14.41
N VAL A 278 15.28 -10.07 -13.08
CA VAL A 278 15.70 -11.31 -12.42
C VAL A 278 14.70 -12.43 -12.68
N SER A 279 13.41 -12.18 -12.50
CA SER A 279 12.36 -13.18 -12.79
C SER A 279 12.32 -13.57 -14.26
N GLY A 280 12.58 -12.63 -15.18
CA GLY A 280 12.74 -12.93 -16.60
C GLY A 280 13.90 -13.89 -16.86
N THR A 281 15.05 -13.67 -16.21
CA THR A 281 16.20 -14.58 -16.31
C THR A 281 15.92 -15.96 -15.69
N GLN A 282 15.20 -16.03 -14.56
CA GLN A 282 14.81 -17.29 -13.94
C GLN A 282 13.94 -18.14 -14.88
N VAL A 283 12.97 -17.52 -15.57
CA VAL A 283 12.11 -18.21 -16.53
C VAL A 283 12.94 -18.80 -17.68
N LEU A 284 13.93 -18.06 -18.19
CA LEU A 284 14.82 -18.55 -19.24
C LEU A 284 15.77 -19.66 -18.77
N MET A 285 16.24 -19.59 -17.52
CA MET A 285 17.11 -20.63 -16.97
C MET A 285 16.39 -21.95 -16.73
N HIS A 286 15.12 -21.88 -16.35
CA HIS A 286 14.30 -23.07 -16.10
C HIS A 286 13.49 -23.52 -17.32
N SER A 287 13.50 -22.78 -18.44
CA SER A 287 12.73 -23.15 -19.63
C SER A 287 13.17 -24.47 -20.24
N ASP A 288 14.47 -24.79 -20.17
CA ASP A 288 14.99 -26.05 -20.70
C ASP A 288 14.48 -27.26 -19.88
N GLN A 289 14.40 -27.12 -18.56
CA GLN A 289 13.82 -28.14 -17.67
C GLN A 289 12.31 -28.29 -17.85
N ILE A 290 11.60 -27.18 -18.13
CA ILE A 290 10.15 -27.21 -18.40
C ILE A 290 9.87 -27.90 -19.74
N ASN A 291 10.68 -27.64 -20.77
CA ASN A 291 10.53 -28.26 -22.09
C ASN A 291 10.85 -29.76 -22.07
N GLU A 292 11.68 -30.23 -21.14
CA GLU A 292 11.94 -31.66 -20.93
C GLU A 292 10.84 -32.37 -20.11
N ALA A 293 10.00 -31.63 -19.38
CA ALA A 293 8.93 -32.16 -18.52
C ALA A 293 7.54 -32.21 -19.18
N VAL A 294 7.37 -31.65 -20.38
CA VAL A 294 6.13 -31.64 -21.20
C VAL A 294 6.24 -32.63 -22.35
#